data_AF-A0A196P8F8-F1
#
_entry.id   AF-A0A196P8F8-F1
#
_cell.length_a   1.000
_cell.length_b   1.000
_cell.length_c   1.000
_cell.angle_alpha   90.00
_cell.angle_beta   90.00
_cell.angle_gamma   90.00
#
_symmetry.space_group_name_H-M   'P 1'
#
loop_
_entity.id
_entity.type
_entity.pdbx_description
1 polymer ?
#
loop_
_entity_poly.entity_id
_entity_poly.type
_entity_poly.pdbx_seq_one_letter_code
_entity_poly.pdbx_strand_id
1 'polypeptide(L)'
;MARILWGVGTVRTMRAHWALQELELEYETRPILPRTGETQTPEYTALNPRQKIPLLQDGNFTLGESAAIITYLAETYTSGATCLRPIETDARFRWLEWSFFTVTELDSTSLYVMRRHGVIEGLSHLYGEAPDVVRRAGEYFSRQLNHASVALEDGRTYLMGDQFTTADILLTTCLSWACDYDIELNKRLHSYLDHNIERPAYKRADQLNRSRCP
;
A
#
# COMPACT_ATOMS: atom_id res chain seq x y z
N MET A 1 9.71 -21.96 7.65
CA MET A 1 8.29 -21.99 8.03
C MET A 1 7.49 -21.43 6.87
N ALA A 2 6.29 -21.97 6.59
CA ALA A 2 5.49 -21.51 5.46
C ALA A 2 4.95 -20.09 5.72
N ARG A 3 5.09 -19.22 4.72
CA ARG A 3 4.50 -17.89 4.70
C ARG A 3 3.36 -17.88 3.70
N ILE A 4 2.21 -17.34 4.10
CA ILE A 4 1.01 -17.28 3.27
C ILE A 4 0.50 -15.85 3.27
N LEU A 5 0.29 -15.27 2.09
CA LEU A 5 -0.38 -13.99 1.93
C LEU A 5 -1.77 -14.22 1.35
N TRP A 6 -2.80 -13.83 2.10
CA TRP A 6 -4.19 -13.88 1.66
C TRP A 6 -4.60 -12.54 1.05
N GLY A 7 -5.15 -12.62 -0.15
CA GLY A 7 -5.69 -11.48 -0.87
C GLY A 7 -4.98 -11.20 -2.17
N VAL A 8 -5.73 -10.69 -3.13
CA VAL A 8 -5.25 -10.10 -4.40
C VAL A 8 -6.20 -8.98 -4.82
N GLY A 9 -5.90 -8.29 -5.92
CA GLY A 9 -6.81 -7.36 -6.60
C GLY A 9 -7.02 -6.03 -5.89
N THR A 10 -6.16 -5.66 -4.93
CA THR A 10 -6.28 -4.36 -4.24
C THR A 10 -4.93 -3.69 -4.07
N VAL A 11 -4.92 -2.36 -4.15
CA VAL A 11 -3.72 -1.53 -3.89
C VAL A 11 -3.13 -1.76 -2.49
N ARG A 12 -3.98 -2.08 -1.50
CA ARG A 12 -3.51 -2.39 -0.15
C ARG A 12 -2.87 -3.78 -0.05
N THR A 13 -3.32 -4.77 -0.82
CA THR A 13 -2.68 -6.09 -0.88
C THR A 13 -1.38 -6.05 -1.68
N MET A 14 -1.33 -5.23 -2.74
CA MET A 14 -0.11 -4.95 -3.51
C MET A 14 1.08 -4.58 -2.63
N ARG A 15 0.88 -3.76 -1.59
CA ARG A 15 1.94 -3.39 -0.64
C ARG A 15 2.65 -4.59 -0.03
N ALA A 16 1.88 -5.59 0.42
CA ALA A 16 2.42 -6.80 1.05
C ALA A 16 3.16 -7.67 0.02
N HIS A 17 2.56 -7.89 -1.16
CA HIS A 17 3.24 -8.60 -2.26
C HIS A 17 4.57 -7.93 -2.61
N TRP A 18 4.58 -6.60 -2.72
CA TRP A 18 5.76 -5.85 -3.10
C TRP A 18 6.87 -5.93 -2.05
N ALA A 19 6.54 -5.73 -0.77
CA ALA A 19 7.53 -5.89 0.31
C ALA A 19 8.12 -7.31 0.35
N LEU A 20 7.31 -8.35 0.17
CA LEU A 20 7.79 -9.74 0.11
C LEU A 20 8.72 -9.97 -1.08
N GLN A 21 8.42 -9.39 -2.24
CA GLN A 21 9.23 -9.50 -3.46
C GLN A 21 10.53 -8.71 -3.40
N GLU A 22 10.54 -7.55 -2.73
CA GLU A 22 11.76 -6.77 -2.48
C GLU A 22 12.70 -7.53 -1.55
N LEU A 23 12.14 -8.15 -0.51
CA LEU A 23 12.89 -8.95 0.48
C LEU A 23 13.23 -10.37 -0.01
N GLU A 24 12.85 -10.72 -1.24
CA GLU A 24 13.08 -12.04 -1.86
C GLU A 24 12.60 -13.20 -0.98
N LEU A 25 11.52 -12.98 -0.23
CA LEU A 25 10.96 -13.96 0.68
C LEU A 25 10.10 -14.95 -0.08
N GLU A 26 10.29 -16.25 0.18
CA GLU A 26 9.36 -17.27 -0.29
C GLU A 26 8.03 -17.16 0.46
N TYR A 27 6.92 -17.23 -0.28
CA TYR A 27 5.57 -17.28 0.25
C TYR A 27 4.59 -17.87 -0.75
N GLU A 28 3.49 -18.39 -0.24
CA GLU A 28 2.31 -18.79 -1.01
C GLU A 28 1.30 -17.65 -1.07
N THR A 29 0.72 -17.41 -2.25
CA THR A 29 -0.43 -16.50 -2.39
C THR A 29 -1.72 -17.31 -2.31
N ARG A 30 -2.64 -16.91 -1.41
CA ARG A 30 -4.03 -17.37 -1.36
C ARG A 30 -4.92 -16.30 -2.00
N PRO A 31 -5.28 -16.44 -3.29
CA PRO A 31 -5.86 -15.35 -4.06
C PRO A 31 -7.37 -15.23 -3.83
N ILE A 32 -7.76 -14.71 -2.67
CA ILE A 32 -9.14 -14.36 -2.38
C ILE A 32 -9.39 -12.87 -2.68
N LEU A 33 -10.61 -12.53 -3.06
CA LEU A 33 -11.01 -11.16 -3.36
C LEU A 33 -11.88 -10.57 -2.23
N PRO A 34 -11.86 -9.25 -2.04
CA PRO A 34 -12.77 -8.62 -1.11
C PRO A 34 -14.16 -8.53 -1.76
N ARG A 35 -15.22 -8.63 -0.96
CA ARG A 35 -16.62 -8.43 -1.42
C ARG A 35 -17.13 -9.50 -2.40
N THR A 36 -16.45 -10.63 -2.52
CA THR A 36 -16.91 -11.82 -3.27
C THR A 36 -17.55 -12.90 -2.37
N GLY A 37 -17.56 -12.68 -1.06
CA GLY A 37 -17.95 -13.67 -0.04
C GLY A 37 -16.78 -14.52 0.47
N GLU A 38 -15.64 -14.54 -0.22
CA GLU A 38 -14.47 -15.35 0.16
C GLU A 38 -13.88 -14.93 1.52
N THR A 39 -13.93 -13.65 1.87
CA THR A 39 -13.49 -13.15 3.18
C THR A 39 -14.49 -13.43 4.32
N GLN A 40 -15.66 -14.00 4.03
CA GLN A 40 -16.74 -14.25 5.00
C GLN A 40 -16.90 -15.75 5.30
N THR A 41 -16.06 -16.62 4.72
CA THR A 41 -16.07 -18.05 5.06
C THR A 41 -15.75 -18.24 6.54
N PRO A 42 -16.28 -19.30 7.20
CA PRO A 42 -15.94 -19.61 8.58
C PRO A 42 -14.43 -19.80 8.77
N GLU A 43 -13.77 -20.45 7.80
CA GLU A 43 -12.32 -20.67 7.80
C GLU A 43 -11.55 -19.34 7.83
N TYR A 44 -11.84 -18.43 6.90
CA TYR A 44 -11.12 -17.15 6.85
C TYR A 44 -11.46 -16.25 8.04
N THR A 45 -12.72 -16.30 8.52
CA THR A 45 -13.15 -15.53 9.70
C THR A 45 -12.43 -15.98 10.96
N ALA A 46 -12.12 -17.27 11.10
CA ALA A 46 -11.32 -17.80 12.19
C ALA A 46 -9.87 -17.28 12.16
N LEU A 47 -9.31 -17.02 10.96
CA LEU A 47 -7.99 -16.41 10.78
C LEU A 47 -8.00 -14.89 11.00
N ASN A 48 -9.02 -14.21 10.49
CA ASN A 48 -9.18 -12.77 10.58
C ASN A 48 -10.66 -12.37 10.81
N PRO A 49 -11.05 -12.11 12.07
CA PRO A 49 -12.41 -11.71 12.43
C PRO A 49 -12.88 -10.41 11.75
N ARG A 50 -11.96 -9.58 11.25
CA ARG A 50 -12.30 -8.35 10.52
C ARG A 50 -12.75 -8.61 9.09
N GLN A 51 -12.53 -9.82 8.58
CA GLN A 51 -12.94 -10.25 7.23
C GLN A 51 -12.40 -9.32 6.14
N LYS A 52 -11.14 -8.89 6.26
CA LYS A 52 -10.44 -8.00 5.32
C LYS A 52 -9.13 -8.60 4.84
N ILE A 53 -8.79 -8.33 3.58
CA ILE A 53 -7.46 -8.53 3.03
C ILE A 53 -6.67 -7.21 2.99
N PRO A 54 -5.32 -7.25 2.95
CA PRO A 54 -4.48 -8.45 3.06
C PRO A 54 -4.42 -9.04 4.47
N LEU A 55 -4.07 -10.32 4.55
CA LEU A 55 -3.70 -11.02 5.79
C LEU A 55 -2.42 -11.82 5.56
N LEU A 56 -1.39 -11.59 6.35
CA LEU A 56 -0.15 -12.36 6.33
C LEU A 56 -0.19 -13.43 7.42
N GLN A 57 0.17 -14.65 7.07
CA GLN A 57 0.56 -15.69 8.01
C GLN A 57 2.05 -15.98 7.83
N ASP A 58 2.79 -16.02 8.94
CA ASP A 58 4.22 -16.25 8.97
C ASP A 58 4.53 -17.23 10.11
N GLY A 59 4.53 -18.54 9.78
CA GLY A 59 4.49 -19.59 10.79
C GLY A 59 3.22 -19.51 11.63
N ASN A 60 3.37 -19.38 12.96
CA ASN A 60 2.24 -19.26 13.89
C ASN A 60 1.75 -17.80 14.08
N PHE A 61 2.45 -16.83 13.49
CA PHE A 61 2.09 -15.43 13.60
C PHE A 61 1.14 -15.04 12.46
N THR A 62 0.05 -14.34 12.78
CA THR A 62 -0.93 -13.87 11.79
C THR A 62 -1.17 -12.38 11.99
N LEU A 63 -1.08 -11.61 10.91
CA LEU A 63 -1.12 -10.14 10.94
C LEU A 63 -1.96 -9.60 9.78
N GLY A 64 -2.95 -8.77 10.10
CA GLY A 64 -3.68 -7.94 9.13
C GLY A 64 -3.11 -6.52 9.06
N GLU A 65 -3.77 -5.64 8.31
CA GLU A 65 -3.32 -4.27 7.97
C GLU A 65 -2.09 -4.23 7.08
N SER A 66 -2.23 -3.68 5.86
CA SER A 66 -1.14 -3.69 4.88
C SER A 66 0.10 -2.92 5.34
N ALA A 67 -0.09 -1.78 6.02
CA ALA A 67 1.03 -1.01 6.58
C ALA A 67 1.72 -1.77 7.72
N ALA A 68 0.96 -2.41 8.61
CA ALA A 68 1.54 -3.21 9.69
C ALA A 68 2.30 -4.43 9.14
N ILE A 69 1.74 -5.09 8.11
CA ILE A 69 2.38 -6.23 7.42
C ILE A 69 3.74 -5.82 6.86
N ILE A 70 3.82 -4.75 6.06
CA ILE A 70 5.09 -4.35 5.44
C ILE A 70 6.09 -3.85 6.50
N THR A 71 5.63 -3.16 7.55
CA THR A 71 6.48 -2.78 8.69
C THR A 71 7.03 -4.02 9.39
N TYR A 72 6.19 -5.01 9.71
CA TYR A 72 6.62 -6.27 10.30
C TYR A 72 7.67 -6.97 9.44
N LEU A 73 7.45 -7.03 8.13
CA LEU A 73 8.40 -7.63 7.18
C LEU A 73 9.74 -6.89 7.18
N ALA A 74 9.72 -5.55 7.13
CA ALA A 74 10.94 -4.73 7.15
C ALA A 74 11.71 -4.84 8.48
N GLU A 75 11.01 -4.99 9.60
CA GLU A 75 11.62 -5.16 10.93
C GLU A 75 12.22 -6.56 11.12
N THR A 76 11.53 -7.59 10.64
CA THR A 76 11.86 -9.00 10.91
C THR A 76 12.84 -9.56 9.90
N TYR A 77 12.69 -9.18 8.64
CA TYR A 77 13.44 -9.72 7.51
C TYR A 77 14.27 -8.61 6.90
N THR A 78 15.46 -8.43 7.45
CA THR A 78 16.54 -7.68 6.79
C THR A 78 17.59 -8.70 6.36
N SER A 79 17.91 -8.76 5.07
CA SER A 79 18.91 -9.69 4.54
C SER A 79 19.91 -8.98 3.64
N GLY A 80 21.19 -9.02 4.03
CA GLY A 80 22.28 -8.52 3.19
C GLY A 80 22.10 -7.05 2.78
N ALA A 81 22.04 -6.81 1.46
CA ALA A 81 21.89 -5.49 0.86
C ALA A 81 20.45 -4.95 0.87
N THR A 82 19.45 -5.77 1.21
CA THR A 82 18.04 -5.37 1.17
C THR A 82 17.53 -5.06 2.57
N CYS A 83 17.30 -3.77 2.83
CA CYS A 83 16.75 -3.27 4.08
C CYS A 83 15.66 -2.22 3.78
N LEU A 84 14.39 -2.56 4.08
CA LEU A 84 13.23 -1.71 3.78
C LEU A 84 12.86 -0.75 4.93
N ARG A 85 13.79 -0.52 5.86
CA ARG A 85 13.66 0.46 6.95
C ARG A 85 15.00 1.13 7.23
N PRO A 86 15.01 2.34 7.81
CA PRO A 86 16.23 2.90 8.37
C PRO A 86 16.72 2.10 9.58
N ILE A 87 18.04 2.07 9.78
CA ILE A 87 18.68 1.47 10.96
C ILE A 87 18.83 2.49 12.09
N GLU A 88 19.23 3.72 11.75
CA GLU A 88 19.41 4.82 12.70
C GLU A 88 18.10 5.23 13.37
N THR A 89 18.16 5.47 14.69
CA THR A 89 16.98 5.71 15.54
C THR A 89 16.15 6.92 15.06
N ASP A 90 16.79 8.06 14.81
CA ASP A 90 16.08 9.27 14.36
C ASP A 90 15.48 9.09 12.95
N ALA A 91 16.20 8.40 12.07
CA ALA A 91 15.71 8.09 10.74
C ALA A 91 14.51 7.13 10.79
N ARG A 92 14.49 6.19 11.75
CA ARG A 92 13.36 5.29 11.98
C ARG A 92 12.09 6.08 12.35
N PHE A 93 12.17 7.09 13.21
CA PHE A 93 11.00 7.90 13.56
C PHE A 93 10.49 8.75 12.38
N ARG A 94 11.40 9.28 11.55
CA ARG A 94 11.01 9.94 10.29
C ARG A 94 10.35 8.98 9.29
N TRP A 95 10.83 7.74 9.20
CA TRP A 95 10.20 6.70 8.38
C TRP A 95 8.80 6.33 8.88
N LEU A 96 8.61 6.24 10.21
CA LEU A 96 7.29 6.02 10.80
C LEU A 96 6.36 7.20 10.58
N GLU A 97 6.85 8.44 10.69
CA GLU A 97 6.10 9.65 10.36
C GLU A 97 5.56 9.60 8.92
N TRP A 98 6.42 9.32 7.93
CA TRP A 98 5.99 9.14 6.54
C TRP A 98 4.97 8.02 6.37
N SER A 99 5.18 6.90 7.05
CA SER A 99 4.31 5.74 6.97
C SER A 99 2.91 6.05 7.51
N PHE A 100 2.83 6.67 8.69
CA PHE A 100 1.57 7.06 9.29
C PHE A 100 0.88 8.16 8.49
N PHE A 101 1.59 9.22 8.11
CA PHE A 101 1.07 10.29 7.26
C PHE A 101 0.43 9.73 5.98
N THR A 102 1.13 8.81 5.29
CA THR A 102 0.63 8.25 4.04
C THR A 102 -0.64 7.42 4.26
N VAL A 103 -0.69 6.63 5.35
CA VAL A 103 -1.86 5.78 5.65
C VAL A 103 -3.05 6.60 6.14
N THR A 104 -2.84 7.62 6.97
CA THR A 104 -3.92 8.40 7.58
C THR A 104 -4.43 9.47 6.63
N GLU A 105 -3.54 10.27 6.05
CA GLU A 105 -3.92 11.45 5.27
C GLU A 105 -4.23 11.10 3.82
N LEU A 106 -3.32 10.38 3.17
CA LEU A 106 -3.40 10.11 1.73
C LEU A 106 -4.34 8.93 1.42
N ASP A 107 -4.12 7.79 2.07
CA ASP A 107 -4.92 6.58 1.84
C ASP A 107 -6.31 6.69 2.50
N SER A 108 -6.38 6.74 3.83
CA SER A 108 -7.64 6.54 4.55
C SER A 108 -8.59 7.73 4.48
N THR A 109 -8.08 8.93 4.73
CA THR A 109 -8.89 10.17 4.78
C THR A 109 -9.23 10.70 3.39
N SER A 110 -8.42 10.35 2.38
CA SER A 110 -8.65 10.84 1.02
C SER A 110 -9.07 9.73 0.05
N LEU A 111 -8.14 8.91 -0.43
CA LEU A 111 -8.40 7.96 -1.52
C LEU A 111 -9.49 6.94 -1.16
N TYR A 112 -9.49 6.43 0.08
CA TYR A 112 -10.53 5.49 0.52
C TYR A 112 -11.88 6.17 0.76
N VAL A 113 -11.91 7.47 1.11
CA VAL A 113 -13.16 8.25 1.14
C VAL A 113 -13.71 8.42 -0.28
N MET A 114 -12.85 8.79 -1.23
CA MET A 114 -13.22 8.87 -2.65
C MET A 114 -13.76 7.54 -3.14
N ARG A 115 -13.07 6.43 -2.83
CA ARG A 115 -13.53 5.08 -3.20
C ARG A 115 -14.87 4.72 -2.59
N ARG A 116 -15.13 5.09 -1.33
CA ARG A 116 -16.41 4.76 -0.68
C ARG A 116 -17.59 5.41 -1.39
N HIS A 117 -17.45 6.66 -1.80
CA HIS A 117 -18.57 7.47 -2.28
C HIS A 117 -18.55 7.77 -3.78
N GLY A 118 -17.48 7.39 -4.49
CA GLY A 118 -17.32 7.55 -5.93
C GLY A 118 -18.06 6.48 -6.72
N VAL A 119 -18.38 6.81 -7.97
CA VAL A 119 -19.11 5.95 -8.92
C VAL A 119 -18.19 5.19 -9.87
N ILE A 120 -17.01 5.73 -10.18
CA ILE A 120 -16.01 5.09 -11.03
C ILE A 120 -15.15 4.16 -10.17
N GLU A 121 -15.22 2.85 -10.42
CA GLU A 121 -14.47 1.81 -9.67
C GLU A 121 -14.63 1.94 -8.13
N GLY A 122 -15.77 2.49 -7.72
CA GLY A 122 -16.07 2.88 -6.35
C GLY A 122 -17.09 1.97 -5.67
N LEU A 123 -17.46 2.34 -4.45
CA LEU A 123 -18.35 1.58 -3.58
C LEU A 123 -19.62 2.35 -3.22
N SER A 124 -20.00 3.33 -4.03
CA SER A 124 -21.20 4.14 -3.76
C SER A 124 -22.48 3.30 -3.62
N HIS A 125 -22.57 2.16 -4.32
CA HIS A 125 -23.65 1.19 -4.16
C HIS A 125 -23.78 0.61 -2.73
N LEU A 126 -22.73 0.69 -1.91
CA LEU A 126 -22.72 0.25 -0.51
C LEU A 126 -22.76 1.42 0.49
N TYR A 127 -22.13 2.55 0.16
CA TYR A 127 -21.92 3.67 1.10
C TYR A 127 -22.70 4.94 0.73
N GLY A 128 -23.46 4.91 -0.36
CA GLY A 128 -24.13 6.07 -0.93
C GLY A 128 -23.19 6.94 -1.76
N GLU A 129 -23.73 7.49 -2.85
CA GLU A 129 -23.06 8.53 -3.62
C GLU A 129 -23.00 9.83 -2.81
N ALA A 130 -21.82 10.46 -2.80
CA ALA A 130 -21.62 11.75 -2.15
C ALA A 130 -20.58 12.56 -2.93
N PRO A 131 -20.96 13.16 -4.08
CA PRO A 131 -20.02 13.81 -4.99
C PRO A 131 -19.24 14.95 -4.34
N ASP A 132 -19.86 15.73 -3.45
CA ASP A 132 -19.14 16.77 -2.70
C ASP A 132 -18.08 16.18 -1.76
N VAL A 133 -18.36 15.05 -1.11
CA VAL A 133 -17.39 14.39 -0.23
C VAL A 133 -16.20 13.87 -1.05
N VAL A 134 -16.45 13.25 -2.20
CA VAL A 134 -15.40 12.78 -3.12
C VAL A 134 -14.52 13.94 -3.57
N ARG A 135 -15.13 15.05 -4.01
CA ARG A 135 -14.39 16.25 -4.45
C ARG A 135 -13.54 16.83 -3.33
N ARG A 136 -14.09 17.02 -2.12
CA ARG A 136 -13.33 17.56 -0.98
C ARG A 136 -12.20 16.63 -0.53
N ALA A 137 -12.41 15.31 -0.61
CA ALA A 137 -11.36 14.33 -0.33
C ALA A 137 -10.22 14.41 -1.36
N GLY A 138 -10.54 14.56 -2.66
CA GLY A 138 -9.53 14.80 -3.70
C GLY A 138 -8.75 16.09 -3.50
N GLU A 139 -9.44 17.21 -3.21
CA GLU A 139 -8.80 18.49 -2.89
C GLU A 139 -7.89 18.38 -1.65
N TYR A 140 -8.32 17.62 -0.62
CA TYR A 140 -7.52 17.37 0.57
C TYR A 140 -6.28 16.54 0.24
N PHE A 141 -6.43 15.47 -0.55
CA PHE A 141 -5.31 14.67 -1.06
C PHE A 141 -4.27 15.54 -1.75
N SER A 142 -4.67 16.36 -2.73
CA SER A 142 -3.74 17.20 -3.48
C SER A 142 -3.00 18.19 -2.58
N ARG A 143 -3.65 18.76 -1.56
CA ARG A 143 -2.99 19.63 -0.58
C ARG A 143 -1.97 18.88 0.27
N GLN A 144 -2.35 17.72 0.81
CA GLN A 144 -1.45 16.92 1.66
C GLN A 144 -0.28 16.35 0.86
N LEU A 145 -0.52 15.93 -0.38
CA LEU A 145 0.50 15.40 -1.26
C LEU A 145 1.63 16.41 -1.55
N ASN A 146 1.35 17.71 -1.39
CA ASN A 146 2.39 18.73 -1.47
C ASN A 146 3.51 18.52 -0.43
N HIS A 147 3.25 17.87 0.71
CA HIS A 147 4.29 17.53 1.68
C HIS A 147 5.33 16.57 1.08
N ALA A 148 4.88 15.48 0.44
CA ALA A 148 5.75 14.54 -0.26
C ALA A 148 6.47 15.21 -1.44
N SER A 149 5.75 16.06 -2.17
CA SER A 149 6.33 16.90 -3.21
C SER A 149 7.51 17.73 -2.66
N VAL A 150 7.30 18.57 -1.65
CA VAL A 150 8.37 19.42 -1.09
C VAL A 150 9.55 18.59 -0.60
N ALA A 151 9.30 17.45 0.03
CA ALA A 151 10.36 16.55 0.50
C ALA A 151 11.29 16.05 -0.63
N LEU A 152 10.79 15.94 -1.86
CA LEU A 152 11.55 15.48 -3.03
C LEU A 152 12.27 16.63 -3.78
N GLU A 153 12.18 17.87 -3.31
CA GLU A 153 12.79 19.03 -4.00
C GLU A 153 14.31 19.05 -3.94
N ASP A 154 14.91 18.39 -2.95
CA ASP A 154 16.36 18.29 -2.79
C ASP A 154 17.00 17.24 -3.73
N GLY A 155 16.21 16.61 -4.61
CA GLY A 155 16.68 15.65 -5.60
C GLY A 155 16.94 14.25 -5.06
N ARG A 156 16.51 13.96 -3.81
CA ARG A 156 16.57 12.58 -3.27
C ARG A 156 15.80 11.59 -4.14
N THR A 157 16.25 10.34 -4.12
CA THR A 157 15.62 9.25 -4.90
C THR A 157 14.33 8.75 -4.23
N TYR A 158 14.33 8.67 -2.90
CA TYR A 158 13.29 8.08 -2.06
C TYR A 158 12.96 9.00 -0.89
N LEU A 159 11.85 8.75 -0.17
CA LEU A 159 11.45 9.57 0.99
C LEU A 159 12.53 9.64 2.08
N MET A 160 13.29 8.56 2.23
CA MET A 160 14.39 8.43 3.19
C MET A 160 15.78 8.66 2.55
N GLY A 161 15.87 9.54 1.54
CA GLY A 161 17.13 9.85 0.86
C GLY A 161 17.39 8.89 -0.30
N ASP A 162 18.50 8.15 -0.24
CA ASP A 162 18.84 7.14 -1.27
C ASP A 162 18.45 5.72 -0.88
N GLN A 163 17.85 5.54 0.30
CA GLN A 163 17.35 4.24 0.76
C GLN A 163 15.87 4.07 0.41
N PHE A 164 15.56 3.03 -0.37
CA PHE A 164 14.18 2.59 -0.59
C PHE A 164 13.66 1.88 0.67
N THR A 165 12.47 2.27 1.11
CA THR A 165 11.83 1.77 2.34
C THR A 165 10.36 1.44 2.10
N THR A 166 9.72 0.87 3.11
CA THR A 166 8.26 0.66 3.08
C THR A 166 7.45 1.97 3.04
N ALA A 167 8.02 3.12 3.42
CA ALA A 167 7.35 4.41 3.21
C ALA A 167 7.17 4.70 1.71
N ASP A 168 8.14 4.30 0.89
CA ASP A 168 8.08 4.47 -0.56
C ASP A 168 7.04 3.52 -1.19
N ILE A 169 6.92 2.30 -0.66
CA ILE A 169 5.84 1.36 -1.03
C ILE A 169 4.46 1.99 -0.75
N LEU A 170 4.29 2.59 0.43
CA LEU A 170 3.03 3.25 0.81
C LEU A 170 2.73 4.43 -0.12
N LEU A 171 3.68 5.33 -0.33
CA LEU A 171 3.47 6.51 -1.16
C LEU A 171 3.20 6.13 -2.62
N THR A 172 4.01 5.24 -3.21
CA THR A 172 3.84 4.81 -4.60
C THR A 172 2.48 4.17 -4.85
N THR A 173 1.99 3.34 -3.92
CA THR A 173 0.64 2.76 -4.07
C THR A 173 -0.48 3.79 -3.93
N CYS A 174 -0.30 4.86 -3.14
CA CYS A 174 -1.23 5.99 -3.12
C CYS A 174 -1.15 6.83 -4.40
N LEU A 175 0.03 7.05 -4.95
CA LEU A 175 0.21 7.79 -6.22
C LEU A 175 -0.43 7.05 -7.39
N SER A 176 -0.21 5.73 -7.51
CA SER A 176 -0.87 4.91 -8.53
C SER A 176 -2.39 4.98 -8.41
N TRP A 177 -2.93 4.88 -7.19
CA TRP A 177 -4.37 4.96 -6.97
C TRP A 177 -4.94 6.36 -7.25
N ALA A 178 -4.15 7.41 -7.00
CA ALA A 178 -4.52 8.77 -7.37
C ALA A 178 -4.62 8.94 -8.89
N CYS A 179 -3.71 8.34 -9.66
CA CYS A 179 -3.80 8.30 -11.13
C CYS A 179 -5.06 7.55 -11.60
N ASP A 180 -5.41 6.43 -10.97
CA ASP A 180 -6.65 5.69 -11.29
C ASP A 180 -7.92 6.53 -11.05
N TYR A 181 -7.83 7.57 -10.22
CA TYR A 181 -8.90 8.52 -9.91
C TYR A 181 -8.75 9.87 -10.61
N ASP A 182 -7.90 9.94 -11.64
CA ASP A 182 -7.65 11.14 -12.45
C ASP A 182 -7.18 12.35 -11.61
N ILE A 183 -6.55 12.10 -10.46
CA ILE A 183 -5.92 13.16 -9.67
C ILE A 183 -4.59 13.52 -10.33
N GLU A 184 -4.45 14.77 -10.73
CA GLU A 184 -3.21 15.27 -11.33
C GLU A 184 -2.05 15.26 -10.33
N LEU A 185 -0.97 14.58 -10.70
CA LEU A 185 0.30 14.65 -9.99
C LEU A 185 1.22 15.69 -10.64
N ASN A 186 2.02 16.40 -9.85
CA ASN A 186 3.06 17.25 -10.44
C ASN A 186 4.18 16.40 -11.05
N LYS A 187 5.05 17.04 -11.86
CA LYS A 187 6.16 16.36 -12.56
C LYS A 187 7.06 15.54 -11.63
N ARG A 188 7.39 16.05 -10.44
CA ARG A 188 8.30 15.38 -9.50
C ARG A 188 7.68 14.09 -8.96
N LEU A 189 6.40 14.13 -8.62
CA LEU A 189 5.67 12.96 -8.13
C LEU A 189 5.42 11.92 -9.24
N HIS A 190 5.17 12.37 -10.48
CA HIS A 190 5.14 11.46 -11.63
C HIS A 190 6.49 10.76 -11.83
N SER A 191 7.61 11.49 -11.85
CA SER A 191 8.94 10.87 -11.99
C SER A 191 9.26 9.91 -10.83
N TYR A 192 8.84 10.24 -9.61
CA TYR A 192 8.97 9.35 -8.46
C TYR A 192 8.13 8.07 -8.60
N LEU A 193 6.89 8.19 -9.07
CA LEU A 193 6.01 7.06 -9.35
C LEU A 193 6.62 6.16 -10.44
N ASP A 194 6.99 6.73 -11.59
CA ASP A 194 7.55 6.03 -12.74
C ASP A 194 8.81 5.23 -12.35
N HIS A 195 9.72 5.86 -11.61
CA HIS A 195 10.93 5.20 -11.12
C HIS A 195 10.61 3.98 -10.24
N ASN A 196 9.61 4.11 -9.35
CA ASN A 196 9.29 3.06 -8.39
C ASN A 196 8.52 1.88 -9.00
N ILE A 197 7.62 2.13 -9.97
CA ILE A 197 6.88 1.05 -10.64
C ILE A 197 7.76 0.26 -11.63
N GLU A 198 8.89 0.83 -12.06
CA GLU A 198 9.85 0.14 -12.91
C GLU A 198 10.69 -0.91 -12.16
N ARG A 199 10.64 -0.93 -10.82
CA ARG A 199 11.39 -1.89 -10.01
C ARG A 199 10.97 -3.33 -10.32
N PRO A 200 11.92 -4.28 -10.49
CA PRO A 200 11.58 -5.68 -10.81
C PRO A 200 10.65 -6.34 -9.78
N ALA A 201 10.86 -6.06 -8.49
CA ALA A 201 10.01 -6.57 -7.43
C ALA A 201 8.58 -6.00 -7.47
N TYR A 202 8.41 -4.74 -7.85
CA TYR A 202 7.09 -4.15 -8.10
C TYR A 202 6.37 -4.92 -9.22
N LYS A 203 7.01 -5.12 -10.37
CA LYS A 203 6.39 -5.82 -11.52
C LYS A 203 5.97 -7.25 -11.18
N ARG A 204 6.82 -8.00 -10.47
CA ARG A 204 6.47 -9.35 -9.96
C ARG A 204 5.29 -9.31 -8.99
N ALA A 205 5.28 -8.35 -8.08
CA ALA A 205 4.20 -8.18 -7.12
C ALA A 205 2.88 -7.78 -7.77
N ASP A 206 2.91 -6.90 -8.76
CA ASP A 206 1.73 -6.47 -9.52
C ASP A 206 1.12 -7.65 -10.29
N GLN A 207 1.96 -8.48 -10.93
CA GLN A 207 1.51 -9.70 -11.59
C GLN A 207 0.78 -10.66 -10.62
N LEU A 208 1.35 -10.88 -9.42
CA LEU A 208 0.72 -11.72 -8.40
C LEU A 208 -0.60 -11.11 -7.90
N ASN A 209 -0.59 -9.81 -7.61
CA ASN A 209 -1.75 -9.08 -7.12
C ASN A 209 -2.86 -8.99 -8.18
N ARG A 210 -2.54 -9.09 -9.47
CA ARG A 210 -3.53 -9.12 -10.57
C ARG A 210 -3.90 -10.52 -11.03
N SER A 211 -3.46 -11.58 -10.35
CA SER A 211 -3.71 -12.97 -10.74
C SER A 211 -5.20 -13.36 -10.89
N ARG A 212 -6.12 -12.55 -10.34
CA ARG A 212 -7.57 -12.70 -10.51
C ARG A 212 -8.28 -11.44 -10.99
N CYS A 213 -7.53 -10.42 -11.42
CA CYS A 213 -8.14 -9.31 -12.14
C CYS A 213 -8.47 -9.76 -13.58
N PRO A 214 -9.61 -9.33 -14.14
CA PRO A 214 -9.91 -9.55 -15.55
C PRO A 214 -8.91 -8.86 -16.48
#